data_AF-A0A842VLU7-F1
#
_entry.id   AF-A0A842VLU7-F1
#
_cell.length_a   1.000
_cell.length_b   1.000
_cell.length_c   1.000
_cell.angle_alpha   90.00
_cell.angle_beta   90.00
_cell.angle_gamma   90.00
#
_symmetry.space_group_name_H-M   'P 1'
#
loop_
_entity.id
_entity.type
_entity.pdbx_description
1 polymer ?
#
loop_
_entity_poly.entity_id
_entity_poly.type
_entity_poly.pdbx_seq_one_letter_code
_entity_poly.pdbx_strand_id
1 'polypeptide(L)'
;MNLDYVKKPILFIIILTIFSIIHELGHAIAAILTGGECLAIGFDFTNFCYYCKIKYYTIEGYRITVAAGSATSCGLAFIVNLYSYKKKWIFLYSVSKIMLFSELMYWTISPLIGLGDGFVFFSSFEGVNPAFFSTLFLGLLTCLIVIYYKNASMIIRINILQ
;
A
#
# COMPACT_ATOMS: atom_id res chain seq x y z
N MET A 1 17.94 -22.96 20.15
CA MET A 1 17.65 -22.03 19.04
C MET A 1 16.86 -20.86 19.62
N ASN A 2 17.32 -19.62 19.45
CA ASN A 2 16.67 -18.46 20.07
C ASN A 2 15.31 -18.20 19.37
N LEU A 3 14.21 -18.40 20.10
CA LEU A 3 12.84 -18.37 19.58
C LEU A 3 12.44 -17.01 18.99
N ASP A 4 13.18 -15.96 19.32
CA ASP A 4 12.95 -14.61 18.79
C ASP A 4 13.19 -14.48 17.28
N TYR A 5 14.05 -15.34 16.70
CA TYR A 5 14.30 -15.36 15.25
C TYR A 5 13.18 -16.05 14.46
N VAL A 6 12.40 -16.92 15.10
CA VAL A 6 11.25 -17.60 14.47
C VAL A 6 9.97 -16.75 14.59
N LYS A 7 9.80 -16.05 15.72
CA LYS A 7 8.61 -15.23 15.99
C LYS A 7 8.49 -14.00 15.09
N LYS A 8 9.61 -13.33 14.77
CA LYS A 8 9.60 -12.09 13.97
C LYS A 8 9.13 -12.30 12.52
N PRO A 9 9.59 -13.33 11.78
CA PRO A 9 9.06 -13.63 10.44
C PRO A 9 7.57 -13.99 10.43
N ILE A 10 7.10 -14.76 11.42
CA ILE A 10 5.67 -15.11 11.52
C ILE A 10 4.84 -13.86 11.76
N LEU A 11 5.24 -13.02 12.71
CA LEU A 11 4.55 -11.77 12.99
C LEU A 11 4.57 -10.82 11.78
N PHE A 12 5.65 -10.84 10.99
CA PHE A 12 5.75 -10.07 9.75
C PHE A 12 4.66 -10.47 8.76
N ILE A 13 4.55 -11.78 8.49
CA ILE A 13 3.54 -12.33 7.60
C ILE A 13 2.13 -12.00 8.10
N ILE A 14 1.86 -12.16 9.40
CA ILE A 14 0.55 -11.84 9.98
C ILE A 14 0.18 -10.37 9.75
N ILE A 15 1.12 -9.43 9.98
CA ILE A 15 0.85 -8.01 9.79
C ILE A 15 0.63 -7.69 8.30
N LEU A 16 1.43 -8.27 7.40
CA LEU A 16 1.22 -8.12 5.96
C LEU A 16 -0.16 -8.61 5.55
N THR A 17 -0.57 -9.79 6.02
CA THR A 17 -1.90 -10.35 5.80
C THR A 17 -3.00 -9.40 6.26
N ILE A 18 -2.86 -8.78 7.43
CA ILE A 18 -3.84 -7.79 7.93
C ILE A 18 -3.92 -6.60 6.98
N PHE A 19 -2.79 -6.07 6.50
CA PHE A 19 -2.80 -4.98 5.53
C PHE A 19 -3.47 -5.36 4.21
N SER A 20 -3.20 -6.55 3.68
CA SER A 20 -3.83 -7.04 2.46
C SER A 20 -5.34 -7.22 2.61
N ILE A 21 -5.81 -7.78 3.74
CA ILE A 21 -7.26 -7.88 4.01
C ILE A 21 -7.89 -6.49 4.06
N ILE A 22 -7.25 -5.53 4.72
CA ILE A 22 -7.74 -4.15 4.82
C ILE A 22 -7.74 -3.45 3.46
N HIS A 23 -6.76 -3.73 2.61
CA HIS A 23 -6.71 -3.25 1.23
C HIS A 23 -7.96 -3.73 0.46
N GLU A 24 -8.24 -5.03 0.46
CA GLU A 24 -9.42 -5.60 -0.21
C GLU A 24 -10.74 -5.09 0.39
N LEU A 25 -10.81 -4.91 1.71
CA LEU A 25 -11.97 -4.31 2.36
C LEU A 25 -12.18 -2.85 1.94
N GLY A 26 -11.09 -2.10 1.70
CA GLY A 26 -11.15 -0.74 1.16
C GLY A 26 -11.84 -0.71 -0.20
N HIS A 27 -11.50 -1.64 -1.09
CA HIS A 27 -12.19 -1.80 -2.37
C HIS A 27 -13.68 -2.15 -2.17
N ALA A 28 -13.97 -3.15 -1.33
CA ALA A 28 -15.35 -3.60 -1.09
C ALA A 28 -16.26 -2.48 -0.56
N ILE A 29 -15.77 -1.72 0.42
CA ILE A 29 -16.52 -0.60 1.02
C ILE A 29 -16.76 0.49 -0.02
N ALA A 30 -15.73 0.86 -0.79
CA ALA A 30 -15.86 1.89 -1.83
C ALA A 30 -16.82 1.48 -2.96
N ALA A 31 -16.84 0.19 -3.33
CA ALA A 31 -17.80 -0.33 -4.29
C ALA A 31 -19.24 -0.12 -3.81
N ILE A 32 -19.54 -0.49 -2.57
CA ILE A 32 -20.88 -0.34 -1.98
C ILE A 32 -21.27 1.15 -1.92
N LEU A 33 -20.37 2.02 -1.48
CA LEU A 33 -20.63 3.46 -1.37
C LEU A 33 -20.83 4.16 -2.71
N THR A 34 -20.28 3.60 -3.80
CA THR A 34 -20.45 4.13 -5.16
C THR A 34 -21.58 3.45 -5.93
N GLY A 35 -22.38 2.63 -5.24
CA GLY A 35 -23.55 1.94 -5.80
C GLY A 35 -23.25 0.62 -6.52
N GLY A 36 -21.99 0.16 -6.51
CA GLY A 36 -21.56 -1.16 -7.00
C GLY A 36 -21.83 -2.30 -6.03
N GLU A 37 -21.30 -3.48 -6.36
CA GLU A 37 -21.49 -4.72 -5.57
C GLU A 37 -20.16 -5.42 -5.27
N CYS A 38 -19.97 -5.83 -4.02
CA CYS A 38 -18.92 -6.76 -3.62
C CYS A 38 -19.47 -8.19 -3.70
N LEU A 39 -19.02 -8.96 -4.70
CA LEU A 39 -19.51 -10.32 -4.97
C LEU A 39 -18.81 -11.38 -4.11
N ALA A 40 -17.51 -11.20 -3.85
CA ALA A 40 -16.72 -12.11 -3.03
C ALA A 40 -15.50 -11.40 -2.45
N ILE A 41 -15.08 -11.82 -1.26
CA ILE A 41 -13.76 -11.54 -0.70
C ILE A 41 -13.15 -12.89 -0.35
N GLY A 42 -11.91 -13.12 -0.76
CA GLY A 42 -11.26 -14.41 -0.55
C GLY A 42 -9.75 -14.33 -0.58
N PHE A 43 -9.14 -15.50 -0.47
CA PHE A 43 -7.70 -15.69 -0.64
C PHE A 43 -7.48 -16.64 -1.82
N ASP A 44 -6.67 -16.22 -2.78
CA ASP A 44 -6.21 -17.02 -3.89
C ASP A 44 -4.91 -17.74 -3.49
N PHE A 45 -4.99 -19.06 -3.33
CA PHE A 45 -3.85 -19.90 -3.00
C PHE A 45 -2.84 -20.04 -4.14
N THR A 46 -3.26 -19.81 -5.39
CA THR A 46 -2.38 -19.93 -6.58
C THR A 46 -1.44 -18.74 -6.66
N ASN A 47 -1.96 -17.53 -6.48
CA ASN A 47 -1.17 -16.29 -6.52
C ASN A 47 -0.72 -15.81 -5.13
N PHE A 48 -1.14 -16.51 -4.08
CA PHE A 48 -0.88 -16.19 -2.67
C PHE A 48 -1.27 -14.75 -2.32
N CYS A 49 -2.46 -14.31 -2.76
CA CYS A 49 -2.97 -12.97 -2.56
C CYS A 49 -4.42 -12.96 -2.07
N TYR A 50 -4.80 -11.91 -1.35
CA TYR A 50 -6.21 -11.63 -1.10
C TYR A 50 -6.82 -10.97 -2.33
N TYR A 51 -8.11 -11.18 -2.54
CA TYR A 51 -8.84 -10.55 -3.62
C TYR A 51 -10.25 -10.16 -3.19
N CYS A 52 -10.75 -9.09 -3.79
CA CYS A 52 -12.14 -8.69 -3.79
C CYS A 52 -12.69 -8.72 -5.21
N LYS A 53 -13.74 -9.52 -5.46
CA LYS A 53 -14.44 -9.54 -6.74
C LYS A 53 -15.55 -8.50 -6.72
N ILE A 54 -15.43 -7.48 -7.55
CA ILE A 54 -16.32 -6.32 -7.53
C ILE A 54 -17.01 -6.14 -8.88
N LYS A 55 -18.27 -5.71 -8.84
CA LYS A 55 -19.04 -5.28 -10.00
C LYS A 55 -19.32 -3.79 -9.89
N TYR A 56 -18.92 -3.05 -10.92
CA TYR A 56 -19.11 -1.60 -11.03
C TYR A 56 -20.23 -1.30 -12.01
N TYR A 57 -20.97 -0.21 -11.77
CA TYR A 57 -22.04 0.25 -12.64
C TYR A 57 -21.75 1.58 -13.33
N THR A 58 -20.75 2.32 -12.87
CA THR A 58 -20.32 3.61 -13.43
C THR A 58 -18.79 3.66 -13.51
N ILE A 59 -18.26 4.51 -14.41
CA ILE A 59 -16.81 4.70 -14.55
C ILE A 59 -16.22 5.43 -13.33
N GLU A 60 -16.98 6.34 -12.72
CA GLU A 60 -16.61 7.01 -11.47
C GLU A 60 -16.52 6.01 -10.31
N GLY A 61 -17.49 5.08 -10.20
CA GLY A 61 -17.48 4.03 -9.18
C GLY A 61 -16.31 3.07 -9.33
N TYR A 62 -15.98 2.69 -10.58
CA TYR A 62 -14.76 1.95 -10.89
C TYR A 62 -13.51 2.69 -10.40
N ARG A 63 -13.33 3.96 -10.80
CA ARG A 63 -12.16 4.77 -10.43
C ARG A 63 -12.01 4.88 -8.91
N ILE A 64 -13.07 5.28 -8.20
CA ILE A 64 -13.04 5.45 -6.75
C ILE A 64 -12.67 4.12 -6.07
N THR A 65 -13.29 3.03 -6.52
CA THR A 65 -13.06 1.73 -5.91
C THR A 65 -11.64 1.24 -6.12
N VAL A 66 -11.10 1.31 -7.35
CA VAL A 66 -9.72 0.87 -7.64
C VAL A 66 -8.70 1.68 -6.84
N ALA A 67 -8.92 2.97 -6.64
CA ALA A 67 -8.03 3.77 -5.79
C ALA A 67 -8.20 3.48 -4.28
N ALA A 68 -9.38 3.05 -3.84
CA ALA A 68 -9.73 2.94 -2.43
C ALA A 68 -8.91 1.89 -1.66
N GLY A 69 -8.59 0.74 -2.26
CA GLY A 69 -7.81 -0.30 -1.58
C GLY A 69 -6.41 0.18 -1.22
N SER A 70 -5.69 0.73 -2.21
CA SER A 70 -4.39 1.37 -1.99
C SER A 70 -4.47 2.58 -1.07
N ALA A 71 -5.49 3.44 -1.19
CA ALA A 71 -5.64 4.60 -0.31
C ALA A 71 -5.85 4.17 1.16
N THR A 72 -6.67 3.14 1.39
CA THR A 72 -6.96 2.63 2.74
C THR A 72 -5.72 1.99 3.36
N SER A 73 -5.03 1.13 2.63
CA SER A 73 -3.82 0.45 3.11
C SER A 73 -2.65 1.43 3.32
N CYS A 74 -2.43 2.37 2.40
CA CYS A 74 -1.44 3.45 2.56
C CYS A 74 -1.77 4.36 3.74
N GLY A 75 -3.03 4.78 3.89
CA GLY A 75 -3.47 5.61 5.01
C GLY A 75 -3.23 4.93 6.35
N LEU A 76 -3.61 3.66 6.47
CA LEU A 76 -3.32 2.88 7.67
C LEU A 76 -1.83 2.71 7.91
N ALA A 77 -1.06 2.38 6.87
CA ALA A 77 0.39 2.19 6.98
C ALA A 77 1.07 3.47 7.45
N PHE A 78 0.66 4.63 6.94
CA PHE A 78 1.14 5.93 7.38
C PHE A 78 0.85 6.20 8.86
N ILE A 79 -0.38 5.96 9.31
CA ILE A 79 -0.78 6.13 10.73
C ILE A 79 0.02 5.19 11.64
N VAL A 80 0.11 3.91 11.28
CA VAL A 80 0.89 2.90 12.02
C VAL A 80 2.36 3.30 12.05
N ASN A 81 2.90 3.85 10.96
CA ASN A 81 4.28 4.33 10.89
C ASN A 81 4.54 5.46 11.90
N LEU A 82 3.70 6.49 11.91
CA LEU A 82 3.81 7.63 12.84
C LEU A 82 3.71 7.18 14.30
N TYR A 83 2.75 6.31 14.60
CA TYR A 83 2.56 5.82 15.97
C TYR A 83 3.73 4.94 16.43
N SER A 84 4.18 4.03 15.56
CA SER A 84 5.29 3.13 15.84
C SER A 84 6.60 3.88 16.03
N TYR A 85 6.83 4.96 15.29
CA TYR A 85 7.98 5.84 15.49
C TYR A 85 7.98 6.47 16.88
N LYS A 86 6.85 7.08 17.30
CA LYS A 86 6.69 7.69 18.63
C LYS A 86 6.90 6.68 19.76
N LYS A 87 6.45 5.43 19.58
CA LYS A 87 6.59 4.35 20.56
C LYS A 87 7.90 3.58 20.45
N LYS A 88 8.78 3.91 19.49
CA LYS A 88 10.03 3.19 19.19
C LYS A 88 9.80 1.70 18.88
N TRP A 89 8.66 1.34 18.31
CA TRP A 89 8.35 -0.01 17.83
C TRP A 89 8.99 -0.25 16.48
N ILE A 90 10.30 -0.53 16.48
CA ILE A 90 11.13 -0.62 15.27
C ILE A 90 10.55 -1.61 14.25
N PHE A 91 10.02 -2.75 14.71
CA PHE A 91 9.46 -3.77 13.83
C PHE A 91 8.23 -3.26 13.05
N LEU A 92 7.18 -2.79 13.75
CA LEU A 92 5.98 -2.23 13.12
C LEU A 92 6.30 -0.99 12.26
N TYR A 93 7.25 -0.18 12.70
CA TYR A 93 7.77 0.95 11.93
C TYR A 93 8.37 0.51 10.60
N SER A 94 9.17 -0.56 10.57
CA SER A 94 9.75 -1.09 9.33
C SER A 94 8.70 -1.73 8.42
N VAL A 95 7.78 -2.54 8.96
CA VAL A 95 6.73 -3.19 8.15
C VAL A 95 5.82 -2.16 7.48
N SER A 96 5.38 -1.14 8.22
CA SER A 96 4.54 -0.07 7.66
C SER A 96 5.24 0.74 6.58
N LYS A 97 6.56 0.96 6.67
CA LYS A 97 7.32 1.58 5.57
C LYS A 97 7.32 0.73 4.31
N ILE A 98 7.57 -0.57 4.45
CA ILE A 98 7.60 -1.50 3.32
C ILE A 98 6.25 -1.44 2.60
N MET A 99 5.13 -1.45 3.33
CA MET A 99 3.80 -1.32 2.72
C MET A 99 3.63 -0.02 1.93
N LEU A 100 4.01 1.13 2.51
CA LEU A 100 3.95 2.43 1.81
C LEU A 100 4.81 2.44 0.53
N PHE A 101 6.02 1.88 0.60
CA PHE A 101 6.91 1.82 -0.54
C PHE A 101 6.40 0.88 -1.62
N SER A 102 5.92 -0.31 -1.26
CA SER A 102 5.39 -1.28 -2.23
C SER A 102 4.19 -0.73 -3.00
N GLU A 103 3.25 -0.07 -2.32
CA GLU A 103 2.10 0.57 -2.96
C GLU A 103 2.55 1.68 -3.91
N LEU A 104 3.39 2.61 -3.46
CA LEU A 104 3.88 3.70 -4.32
C LEU A 104 4.70 3.18 -5.51
N MET A 105 5.49 2.13 -5.31
CA MET A 105 6.19 1.45 -6.40
C MET A 105 5.23 0.83 -7.39
N TYR A 106 4.17 0.16 -6.93
CA TYR A 106 3.13 -0.39 -7.81
C TYR A 106 2.49 0.70 -8.68
N TRP A 107 2.04 1.80 -8.05
CA TRP A 107 1.43 2.94 -8.76
C TRP A 107 2.41 3.71 -9.65
N THR A 108 3.72 3.61 -9.38
CA THR A 108 4.76 4.14 -10.27
C THR A 108 4.96 3.25 -11.48
N ILE A 109 5.11 1.93 -11.27
CA ILE A 109 5.54 0.97 -12.30
C ILE A 109 4.39 0.59 -13.22
N SER A 110 3.21 0.28 -12.67
CA SER A 110 2.05 -0.22 -13.44
C SER A 110 1.74 0.65 -14.68
N PRO A 111 1.66 2.00 -14.59
CA PRO A 111 1.38 2.83 -15.75
C PRO A 111 2.55 2.95 -16.72
N LEU A 112 3.81 2.79 -16.26
CA LEU A 112 5.00 2.82 -17.13
C LEU A 112 5.09 1.58 -18.02
N ILE A 113 4.76 0.41 -17.47
CA ILE A 113 4.83 -0.86 -18.20
C ILE A 113 3.56 -1.16 -19.01
N GLY A 114 2.52 -0.33 -18.87
CA GLY A 114 1.25 -0.50 -19.58
C GLY A 114 0.43 -1.72 -19.10
N LEU A 115 0.61 -2.16 -17.85
CA LEU A 115 -0.01 -3.37 -17.30
C LEU A 115 -0.50 -3.15 -15.87
N GLY A 116 -1.48 -3.95 -15.45
CA GLY A 116 -2.04 -3.91 -14.09
C GLY A 116 -3.06 -2.79 -13.89
N ASP A 117 -3.67 -2.78 -12.70
CA ASP A 117 -4.81 -1.92 -12.39
C ASP A 117 -4.44 -0.44 -12.37
N GLY A 118 -3.20 -0.10 -12.02
CA GLY A 118 -2.70 1.28 -12.10
C GLY A 118 -2.77 1.85 -13.52
N PHE A 119 -2.36 1.07 -14.53
CA PHE A 119 -2.46 1.47 -15.93
C PHE A 119 -3.92 1.62 -16.37
N VAL A 120 -4.78 0.64 -16.09
CA VAL A 120 -6.20 0.68 -16.49
C VAL A 120 -6.91 1.86 -15.81
N PHE A 121 -6.61 2.10 -14.53
CA PHE A 121 -7.13 3.22 -13.77
C PHE A 121 -6.77 4.56 -14.41
N PHE A 122 -5.49 4.85 -14.65
CA PHE A 122 -5.11 6.14 -15.22
C PHE A 122 -5.53 6.29 -16.69
N SER A 123 -5.58 5.20 -17.45
CA SER A 123 -6.08 5.19 -18.83
C SER A 123 -7.57 5.46 -18.91
N SER A 124 -8.32 5.27 -17.81
CA SER A 124 -9.73 5.61 -17.77
C SER A 124 -9.96 7.12 -17.87
N PHE A 125 -8.98 7.98 -17.57
CA PHE A 125 -9.12 9.44 -17.63
C PHE A 125 -8.85 9.96 -19.04
N GLU A 126 -9.87 10.56 -19.66
CA GLU A 126 -9.76 11.13 -21.00
C GLU A 126 -8.69 12.21 -21.08
N GLY A 127 -7.86 12.14 -22.11
CA GLY A 127 -6.80 13.13 -22.38
C GLY A 127 -5.60 13.07 -21.44
N VAL A 128 -5.50 12.07 -20.56
CA VAL A 128 -4.37 11.93 -19.64
C VAL A 128 -3.41 10.83 -20.10
N ASN A 129 -2.12 11.14 -20.10
CA ASN A 129 -1.07 10.14 -20.34
C ASN A 129 -0.78 9.38 -19.03
N PRO A 130 -1.02 8.06 -18.92
CA PRO A 130 -0.75 7.29 -17.70
C PRO A 130 0.69 7.43 -17.18
N ALA A 131 1.68 7.59 -18.07
CA ALA A 131 3.08 7.76 -17.70
C ALA A 131 3.36 9.08 -16.94
N PHE A 132 2.50 10.09 -17.10
CA PHE A 132 2.60 11.32 -16.30
C PHE A 132 2.38 11.03 -14.81
N PHE A 133 1.38 10.20 -14.47
CA PHE A 133 1.11 9.82 -13.09
C PHE A 133 2.28 9.04 -12.49
N SER A 134 2.92 8.15 -13.26
CA SER A 134 4.14 7.47 -12.81
C SER A 134 5.23 8.45 -12.37
N THR A 135 5.37 9.58 -13.05
CA THR A 135 6.34 10.62 -12.66
C THR A 135 5.96 11.27 -11.32
N LEU A 136 4.66 11.52 -11.09
CA LEU A 136 4.14 12.02 -9.82
C LEU A 136 4.39 11.04 -8.67
N PHE A 137 4.07 9.75 -8.86
CA PHE A 137 4.31 8.71 -7.86
C PHE A 137 5.80 8.48 -7.60
N LEU A 138 6.66 8.58 -8.63
CA LEU A 138 8.11 8.53 -8.47
C LEU A 138 8.63 9.72 -7.65
N GLY A 139 8.08 10.92 -7.86
CA GLY A 139 8.38 12.09 -7.05
C GLY A 139 8.02 11.89 -5.57
N LEU A 140 6.82 11.37 -5.29
CA LEU A 140 6.37 11.02 -3.93
C LEU A 140 7.27 9.95 -3.28
N LEU A 141 7.61 8.91 -4.04
CA LEU A 141 8.52 7.85 -3.60
C LEU A 141 9.89 8.42 -3.24
N THR A 142 10.45 9.28 -4.10
CA THR A 142 11.73 9.96 -3.86
C THR A 142 11.70 10.82 -2.59
N CYS A 143 10.64 11.61 -2.41
CA CYS A 143 10.44 12.42 -1.21
C CYS A 143 10.42 11.57 0.07
N LEU A 144 9.69 10.44 0.06
CA LEU A 144 9.64 9.53 1.20
C LEU A 144 10.99 8.88 1.48
N ILE A 145 11.72 8.42 0.45
CA ILE A 145 13.07 7.87 0.61
C ILE A 145 13.99 8.89 1.29
N VAL A 146 13.97 10.15 0.84
CA VAL A 146 14.80 11.22 1.42
C VAL A 146 14.42 11.49 2.88
N ILE A 147 13.13 11.61 3.19
CA ILE A 147 12.64 11.81 4.57
C ILE A 147 13.10 10.65 5.47
N TYR A 148 12.94 9.42 5.01
CA TYR A 148 13.31 8.25 5.80
C TYR A 148 14.83 8.08 5.96
N TYR A 149 15.61 8.41 4.93
CA TYR A 149 17.08 8.42 5.01
C TYR A 149 17.57 9.45 6.02
N LYS A 150 17.04 10.68 5.98
CA LYS A 150 17.37 11.74 6.95
C LYS A 150 17.06 11.30 8.38
N ASN A 151 15.88 10.70 8.60
CA ASN A 151 15.48 10.21 9.91
C ASN A 151 16.34 9.04 10.41
N ALA A 152 16.75 8.12 9.53
CA ALA A 152 17.67 7.02 9.90
C ALA A 152 19.04 7.54 10.31
N SER A 153 19.60 8.50 9.56
CA SER A 153 20.90 9.11 9.88
C SER A 153 20.89 9.84 11.23
N MET A 154 19.75 10.44 11.61
CA MET A 154 19.57 11.12 12.89
C MET A 154 19.53 10.13 14.06
N ILE A 155 18.83 9.00 13.92
CA ILE A 155 18.78 7.94 14.94
C ILE A 155 20.18 7.34 15.19
N ILE A 156 20.92 7.06 14.12
CA ILE A 156 22.29 6.51 14.22
C ILE A 156 23.20 7.49 14.97
N ARG A 157 23.13 8.79 14.66
CA ARG A 157 23.93 9.82 15.36
C ARG A 157 23.61 9.91 16.85
N ILE A 158 22.34 9.83 17.25
CA ILE A 158 21.95 9.88 18.66
C ILE A 158 22.49 8.66 19.43
N ASN A 159 22.41 7.46 18.84
CA ASN A 159 22.91 6.23 19.48
C ASN A 159 24.45 6.14 19.57
N ILE A 160 25.20 6.88 18.74
CA ILE A 160 26.67 6.94 18.83
C ILE A 160 27.13 7.90 19.95
N LEU A 161 26.28 8.86 20.32
CA LEU A 161 26.59 9.91 21.30
C LEU A 161 26.08 9.60 22.73
N GLN A 162 25.44 8.44 22.93
CA GLN A 162 24.99 7.92 24.23
C GLN A 162 25.89 6.77 24.68
#